data_AF-A0A356U9B8-F1
#
_entry.id   AF-A0A356U9B8-F1
#
_cell.length_a   1.000
_cell.length_b   1.000
_cell.length_c   1.000
_cell.angle_alpha   90.00
_cell.angle_beta   90.00
_cell.angle_gamma   90.00
#
_symmetry.space_group_name_H-M   'P 1'
#
loop_
_entity.id
_entity.type
_entity.pdbx_description
1 polymer ?
#
loop_
_entity_poly.entity_id
_entity_poly.type
_entity_poly.pdbx_seq_one_letter_code
_entity_poly.pdbx_strand_id
1 'polypeptide(L)' 'MQFTFEPDDLEILHGIVEECSEHLNGIEEGILKLEIEFTPQLLDSVFRAMHSIKGVASFLEITPIKDTAHVLESF' A
#
# COMPACT_ATOMS: atom_id res chain seq x y z
N MET A 1 17.73 5.38 10.56
CA MET A 1 16.45 4.96 11.18
C MET A 1 16.63 3.52 11.61
N GLN A 2 16.40 3.20 12.87
CA GLN A 2 16.51 1.85 13.41
C GLN A 2 15.11 1.48 13.90
N PHE A 3 14.49 0.51 13.25
CA PHE A 3 13.21 -0.03 13.71
C PHE A 3 13.50 -1.07 14.80
N THR A 4 12.71 -1.03 15.86
CA THR A 4 12.78 -2.02 16.95
C THR A 4 11.40 -2.61 17.08
N PHE A 5 11.33 -3.94 17.01
CA PHE A 5 10.11 -4.72 17.08
C PHE A 5 10.31 -5.77 18.15
N GLU A 6 9.31 -5.93 19.01
CA GLU A 6 9.26 -7.03 19.95
C GLU A 6 8.89 -8.32 19.20
N PRO A 7 9.19 -9.51 19.76
CA PRO A 7 8.83 -10.78 19.12
C PRO A 7 7.35 -10.89 18.75
N ASP A 8 6.46 -10.31 19.57
CA ASP A 8 5.02 -10.32 19.36
C ASP A 8 4.59 -9.41 18.18
N ASP A 9 5.40 -8.40 17.82
CA ASP A 9 5.13 -7.53 16.67
C ASP A 9 5.41 -8.23 15.33
N LEU A 10 6.19 -9.33 15.34
CA LEU A 10 6.59 -10.03 14.11
C LEU A 10 5.41 -10.67 13.38
N GLU A 11 4.41 -11.17 14.12
CA GLU A 11 3.19 -11.72 13.52
C GLU A 11 2.38 -10.63 12.80
N ILE A 12 2.23 -9.47 13.45
CA ILE A 12 1.55 -8.30 12.88
C ILE A 12 2.30 -7.80 11.63
N LEU A 13 3.63 -7.70 11.71
CA LEU A 13 4.46 -7.32 10.57
C LEU A 13 4.33 -8.29 9.40
N HIS A 14 4.23 -9.59 9.67
CA HIS A 14 4.06 -10.59 8.61
C HIS A 14 2.73 -10.38 7.87
N GLY A 15 1.62 -10.25 8.59
CA GLY A 15 0.31 -9.99 7.98
C GLY A 15 0.30 -8.68 7.18
N ILE A 16 1.02 -7.66 7.65
CA ILE A 16 1.16 -6.39 6.94
C ILE A 16 1.95 -6.53 5.64
N VAL A 17 3.03 -7.31 5.66
CA VAL A 17 3.81 -7.59 4.44
C VAL A 17 2.95 -8.34 3.43
N GLU A 18 2.15 -9.31 3.87
CA GLU A 18 1.21 -10.04 3.01
C GLU A 18 0.15 -9.11 2.42
N GLU A 19 -0.55 -8.33 3.24
CA GLU A 19 -1.58 -7.37 2.80
C GLU A 19 -1.01 -6.32 1.83
N CYS A 20 0.15 -5.75 2.15
CA CYS A 20 0.80 -4.79 1.25
C CYS A 20 1.18 -5.43 -0.08
N SER A 21 1.63 -6.69 -0.08
CA SER A 21 1.99 -7.41 -1.30
C SER A 21 0.76 -7.67 -2.19
N GLU A 22 -0.37 -8.02 -1.59
CA GLU A 22 -1.64 -8.16 -2.31
C GLU A 22 -2.09 -6.84 -2.93
N HIS A 23 -2.02 -5.74 -2.17
CA HIS A 23 -2.32 -4.41 -2.70
C HIS A 23 -1.39 -4.01 -3.85
N LEU A 24 -0.09 -4.26 -3.76
CA LEU A 24 0.87 -3.97 -4.83
C LEU A 24 0.57 -4.76 -6.11
N ASN A 25 0.24 -6.05 -5.99
CA ASN A 25 -0.18 -6.86 -7.14
C ASN A 25 -1.45 -6.30 -7.78
N GLY A 26 -2.44 -5.91 -6.98
CA GLY A 26 -3.67 -5.29 -7.47
C GLY A 26 -3.46 -3.94 -8.14
N ILE A 27 -2.51 -3.15 -7.64
CA ILE A 27 -2.09 -1.88 -8.26
C ILE A 27 -1.46 -2.13 -9.62
N GLU A 28 -0.51 -3.07 -9.72
CA GLU A 28 0.14 -3.43 -10.98
C GLU A 28 -0.89 -3.88 -12.03
N GLU A 29 -1.77 -4.83 -11.68
CA GLU A 29 -2.82 -5.31 -12.56
C GLU A 29 -3.79 -4.17 -12.97
N GLY A 30 -4.14 -3.30 -12.02
CA GLY A 30 -5.00 -2.15 -12.26
C GLY A 30 -4.38 -1.16 -13.25
N ILE A 31 -3.09 -0.86 -13.12
CA ILE A 31 -2.36 0.02 -14.03
C ILE A 31 -2.28 -0.60 -15.43
N LEU A 32 -1.91 -1.87 -15.56
CA LEU A 32 -1.85 -2.56 -16.85
C LEU A 32 -3.19 -2.56 -17.58
N LYS A 33 -4.30 -2.68 -16.84
CA LYS A 33 -5.65 -2.58 -17.43
C LYS A 33 -5.98 -1.14 -17.84
N LEU A 34 -5.59 -0.13 -17.07
CA LEU A 34 -5.80 1.28 -17.39
C LEU A 34 -5.06 1.70 -18.68
N GLU A 35 -3.92 1.09 -18.97
CA GLU A 35 -3.19 1.31 -20.23
C GLU A 35 -3.97 0.84 -21.47
N ILE A 36 -4.84 -0.16 -21.30
CA ILE A 36 -5.69 -0.70 -22.38
C ILE A 36 -6.98 0.10 -22.47
N GLU A 37 -7.66 0.31 -21.34
CA GLU A 37 -8.94 1.01 -21.28
C GLU A 37 -9.08 1.78 -19.97
N PHE A 38 -9.33 3.09 -20.08
CA PHE A 38 -9.61 3.92 -18.93
C PHE A 38 -11.04 3.73 -18.43
N THR A 39 -11.18 3.35 -17.15
CA THR A 39 -12.46 3.45 -16.43
C THR A 39 -12.23 4.11 -15.07
N PRO A 40 -13.11 5.03 -14.63
CA PRO A 40 -13.00 5.65 -13.30
C PRO A 40 -12.96 4.62 -12.18
N GLN A 41 -13.71 3.52 -12.29
CA GLN A 41 -13.78 2.47 -11.26
C GLN A 41 -12.44 1.76 -11.07
N LEU A 42 -11.70 1.54 -12.15
CA LEU A 42 -10.38 0.92 -12.13
C LEU A 42 -9.36 1.87 -11.53
N LEU A 43 -9.39 3.15 -11.92
CA LEU A 43 -8.55 4.18 -11.31
C LEU A 43 -8.82 4.29 -9.80
N ASP A 44 -10.08 4.35 -9.39
CA ASP A 44 -10.46 4.41 -7.97
C ASP A 44 -9.97 3.17 -7.20
N SER A 45 -9.92 2.00 -7.85
CA SER A 45 -9.42 0.77 -7.23
C SER A 45 -7.93 0.83 -6.94
N VAL A 46 -7.14 1.39 -7.86
CA VAL A 46 -5.70 1.63 -7.69
C VAL A 46 -5.45 2.63 -6.55
N PHE A 47 -6.20 3.73 -6.52
CA PHE A 47 -6.10 4.72 -5.43
C PHE A 47 -6.46 4.12 -4.07
N ARG A 48 -7.52 3.33 -3.98
CA ARG A 48 -7.91 2.66 -2.72
C ARG A 48 -6.84 1.72 -2.21
N ALA A 49 -6.20 0.93 -3.10
CA ALA A 49 -5.11 0.05 -2.70
C ALA A 49 -3.91 0.83 -2.14
N MET A 50 -3.55 1.96 -2.77
CA MET A 50 -2.50 2.84 -2.25
C MET A 50 -2.87 3.47 -0.89
N HIS A 51 -4.13 3.87 -0.74
CA HIS A 51 -4.66 4.41 0.52
C HIS A 51 -4.57 3.40 1.66
N SER A 52 -4.87 2.13 1.40
CA SER A 52 -4.74 1.05 2.38
C SER A 52 -3.29 0.87 2.83
N ILE A 53 -2.33 0.81 1.89
CA ILE A 53 -0.90 0.70 2.21
C ILE A 53 -0.45 1.87 3.10
N LYS A 54 -0.87 3.10 2.80
CA LYS A 54 -0.57 4.27 3.64
C LYS A 54 -1.16 4.12 5.04
N GLY A 55 -2.39 3.62 5.16
CA GLY A 55 -3.06 3.39 6.45
C GLY A 55 -2.27 2.44 7.34
N VAL A 56 -1.85 1.30 6.78
CA VAL A 56 -1.04 0.29 7.48
C VAL A 56 0.35 0.85 7.86
N ALA A 57 1.01 1.56 6.94
CA ALA A 57 2.30 2.18 7.22
C ALA A 57 2.21 3.30 8.28
N SER A 58 1.09 4.02 8.35
CA SER A 58 0.83 5.03 9.38
C SER A 58 0.62 4.38 10.74
N PHE A 59 -0.08 3.25 10.79
CA PHE A 59 -0.34 2.50 12.02
C PHE A 59 0.95 2.02 12.69
N LEU A 60 1.93 1.58 11.90
CA LEU A 60 3.24 1.14 12.40
C LEU A 60 4.31 2.25 12.45
N GLU A 61 3.93 3.49 12.19
CA GLU A 61 4.85 4.63 12.10
C GLU A 61 6.03 4.42 11.12
N ILE A 62 5.84 3.58 10.09
CA ILE A 62 6.83 3.32 9.03
C ILE A 62 6.81 4.49 8.04
N THR A 63 7.43 5.58 8.49
CA THR A 63 7.38 6.89 7.82
C THR A 63 7.77 6.84 6.34
N PRO A 64 8.82 6.12 5.90
CA PRO A 64 9.15 6.09 4.47
C PRO A 64 8.07 5.48 3.58
N ILE A 65 7.38 4.43 4.05
CA ILE A 65 6.30 3.80 3.28
C ILE A 65 5.08 4.72 3.26
N LYS A 66 4.73 5.29 4.42
CA LYS A 66 3.64 6.28 4.55
C LYS A 66 3.84 7.45 3.59
N ASP A 67 5.02 8.06 3.60
CA ASP A 67 5.32 9.24 2.77
C ASP A 67 5.29 8.88 1.28
N THR A 68 5.82 7.71 0.90
CA THR A 68 5.76 7.22 -0.49
C THR A 68 4.32 7.00 -0.95
N ALA A 69 3.51 6.32 -0.14
CA ALA A 69 2.12 6.06 -0.46
C ALA A 69 1.30 7.36 -0.51
N HIS A 70 1.56 8.30 0.40
CA HIS A 70 0.90 9.61 0.42
C HIS A 70 1.16 10.41 -0.86
N VAL A 71 2.41 10.44 -1.34
CA VAL A 71 2.75 11.08 -2.62
C VAL A 71 1.92 10.46 -3.75
N LEU A 72 1.81 9.13 -3.80
CA LEU A 72 1.12 8.42 -4.87
C LEU A 72 -0.41 8.61 -4.87
N GLU A 73 -1.06 8.80 -3.70
CA GLU A 73 -2.51 9.00 -3.62
C GLU A 73 -2.97 10.47 -3.72
N SER A 74 -2.06 11.45 -3.68
CA SER A 74 -2.41 12.89 -3.56
C SER A 74 -2.25 13.69 -4.86
N PHE A 75 -2.08 13.02 -6.01
CA PHE A 75 -1.96 13.65 -7.32
C PHE A 75 -3.31 14.02 -7.94
#